data_AF-A0A0S8HN20-F1
#
_entry.id   AF-A0A0S8HN20-F1
#
_cell.length_a   1.000
_cell.length_b   1.000
_cell.length_c   1.000
_cell.angle_alpha   90.00
_cell.angle_beta   90.00
_cell.angle_gamma   90.00
#
_symmetry.space_group_name_H-M   'P 1'
#
loop_
_entity.id
_entity.type
_entity.pdbx_description
1 polymer ?
#
loop_
_entity_poly.entity_id
_entity_poly.type
_entity_poly.pdbx_seq_one_letter_code
_entity_poly.pdbx_strand_id
1 'polypeptide(L)' 'MSAKIIGIIVLLVALVLFAIQNAQPLTIVFLFWRFETSAVLSILVSFILGFLVGWLVLWTGSGKKKEKASPPPASRI' A
#
# COMPACT_ATOMS: atom_id res chain seq x y z
N MET A 1 3.46 17.33 -31.17
CA MET A 1 2.80 16.94 -29.90
C MET A 1 3.68 17.35 -28.74
N SER A 2 3.10 17.81 -27.62
CA SER A 2 3.90 18.14 -26.43
C SER A 2 4.44 16.86 -25.78
N ALA A 3 5.64 16.93 -25.19
CA ALA A 3 6.29 15.77 -24.55
C ALA A 3 5.41 15.11 -23.46
N LYS A 4 4.55 15.91 -22.81
CA LYS A 4 3.54 15.43 -21.86
C LYS A 4 2.53 14.49 -22.52
N ILE A 5 2.01 14.85 -23.70
CA ILE A 5 1.06 14.02 -24.44
C ILE A 5 1.72 12.71 -24.90
N ILE A 6 2.96 12.79 -25.37
CA ILE A 6 3.74 11.60 -25.76
C ILE A 6 3.94 10.68 -24.55
N GLY A 7 4.32 11.23 -23.40
CA GLY A 7 4.48 10.46 -22.16
C GLY A 7 3.18 9.79 -21.70
N ILE A 8 2.05 10.48 -21.80
CA ILE A 8 0.72 9.92 -21.46
C ILE A 8 0.38 8.76 -22.40
N ILE A 9 0.58 8.92 -23.71
CA ILE A 9 0.31 7.87 -24.69
C ILE A 9 1.18 6.64 -24.40
N VAL A 10 2.47 6.82 -24.14
CA VAL A 10 3.39 5.71 -23.81
C VAL A 10 2.95 4.98 -22.54
N LEU A 11 2.55 5.71 -21.49
CA LEU A 11 2.05 5.12 -20.25
C LEU A 11 0.74 4.33 -20.48
N LEU A 12 -0.18 4.86 -21.27
CA LEU A 12 -1.44 4.17 -21.60
C LEU A 12 -1.17 2.88 -22.38
N VAL A 13 -0.28 2.90 -23.37
CA VAL A 13 0.11 1.70 -24.11
C VAL A 13 0.76 0.67 -23.19
N ALA A 14 1.69 1.09 -22.33
CA ALA A 14 2.33 0.22 -21.35
C ALA A 14 1.33 -0.42 -20.38
N LEU A 15 0.34 0.36 -19.91
CA LEU A 15 -0.73 -0.12 -19.04
C LEU A 15 -1.60 -1.18 -19.73
N VAL A 16 -1.99 -0.96 -20.99
CA VAL A 16 -2.78 -1.93 -21.76
C VAL A 16 -1.99 -3.23 -21.99
N LEU A 17 -0.71 -3.13 -22.37
CA LEU A 17 0.16 -4.30 -22.55
C LEU A 17 0.32 -5.08 -21.25
N PHE A 18 0.56 -4.38 -20.14
CA PHE A 18 0.62 -4.99 -18.81
C PHE A 18 -0.68 -5.70 -18.46
N ALA A 19 -1.84 -5.09 -18.72
CA ALA A 19 -3.14 -5.71 -18.46
C ALA A 19 -3.37 -6.98 -19.29
N ILE A 20 -3.05 -6.95 -20.60
CA ILE A 20 -3.22 -8.12 -21.49
C ILE A 20 -2.27 -9.26 -21.10
N GLN A 21 -1.00 -8.96 -20.83
CA GLN A 21 -0.02 -9.96 -20.41
C GLN A 21 -0.38 -10.60 -19.06
N ASN A 22 -1.06 -9.85 -18.20
CA ASN A 22 -1.51 -10.33 -16.90
C ASN A 22 -2.99 -10.76 -16.88
N ALA A 23 -3.63 -10.91 -18.05
CA ALA A 23 -5.01 -11.36 -18.16
C ALA A 23 -5.17 -12.88 -17.97
N GLN A 24 -4.09 -13.60 -17.65
CA GLN A 24 -4.16 -15.01 -17.31
C GLN A 24 -4.97 -15.19 -16.01
N PRO A 25 -6.05 -16.00 -16.04
CA PRO A 25 -6.84 -16.26 -14.85
C PRO A 25 -6.01 -17.04 -13.83
N LEU A 26 -5.92 -16.47 -12.63
CA LEU A 26 -5.28 -17.04 -11.46
C LEU A 26 -6.38 -17.42 -10.46
N THR A 27 -6.42 -18.69 -10.08
CA THR A 27 -7.30 -19.13 -9.00
C THR A 27 -6.68 -18.81 -7.65
N ILE A 28 -7.41 -18.09 -6.80
CA ILE A 28 -7.09 -17.97 -5.37
C ILE A 28 -7.93 -18.97 -4.60
N VAL A 29 -7.25 -19.76 -3.76
CA VAL A 29 -7.88 -20.57 -2.72
C VAL A 29 -7.52 -19.94 -1.38
N PHE A 30 -8.51 -19.43 -0.67
CA PHE A 30 -8.32 -18.76 0.62
C PHE A 30 -9.33 -19.29 1.65
N LEU A 31 -8.83 -20.03 2.64
CA LEU A 31 -9.65 -20.75 3.62
C LEU A 31 -10.71 -21.61 2.91
N PHE A 32 -11.99 -21.22 2.96
CA PHE A 32 -13.12 -21.93 2.33
C PHE A 32 -13.56 -21.32 0.99
N TRP A 33 -12.86 -20.30 0.50
CA TRP A 33 -13.23 -19.54 -0.70
C TRP A 33 -12.35 -19.93 -1.88
N ARG A 34 -12.96 -20.09 -3.05
CA ARG A 34 -12.27 -20.32 -4.32
C ARG A 34 -12.85 -19.39 -5.37
N PHE A 35 -12.01 -18.56 -5.99
CA PHE A 35 -12.42 -17.65 -7.06
C PHE A 35 -11.27 -17.43 -8.04
N GLU A 36 -11.61 -17.00 -9.25
CA GLU A 36 -10.64 -16.65 -10.29
C GLU A 36 -10.53 -15.13 -10.42
N THR A 37 -9.30 -14.65 -10.60
CA THR A 37 -8.94 -13.24 -10.71
C THR A 37 -7.67 -13.11 -11.55
N SER A 38 -7.29 -11.91 -11.99
CA SER A 38 -5.94 -11.70 -12.52
C SER A 38 -4.92 -11.57 -11.39
N ALA A 39 -3.70 -12.06 -11.60
CA ALA A 39 -2.61 -11.94 -10.63
C ALA A 39 -2.35 -10.49 -10.20
N VAL A 40 -2.45 -9.56 -11.16
CA VAL A 40 -2.26 -8.13 -10.93
C VAL A 40 -3.28 -7.55 -9.96
N LEU A 41 -4.58 -7.85 -10.16
CA LEU A 41 -5.62 -7.39 -9.26
C LEU A 41 -5.43 -7.97 -7.86
N SER A 42 -5.06 -9.24 -7.76
CA SER A 42 -4.79 -9.89 -6.48
C SER A 42 -3.66 -9.22 -5.70
N ILE A 43 -2.55 -8.91 -6.37
CA ILE A 43 -1.39 -8.25 -5.78
C ILE A 43 -1.75 -6.82 -5.35
N LEU A 44 -2.41 -6.06 -6.23
CA LEU A 44 -2.83 -4.68 -5.94
C LEU A 44 -3.77 -4.61 -4.73
N VAL A 45 -4.81 -5.45 -4.71
CA VAL A 45 -5.77 -5.49 -3.59
C VAL A 45 -5.07 -5.89 -2.30
N SER A 46 -4.23 -6.92 -2.33
CA SER A 46 -3.48 -7.36 -1.14
C SER A 46 -2.55 -6.27 -0.61
N PHE A 47 -1.86 -5.56 -1.50
CA PHE A 47 -1.00 -4.44 -1.15
C PHE A 47 -1.80 -3.29 -0.51
N ILE A 48 -2.90 -2.88 -1.13
CA ILE A 48 -3.77 -1.81 -0.61
C ILE A 48 -4.32 -2.20 0.77
N LEU A 49 -4.81 -3.43 0.94
CA LEU A 49 -5.31 -3.90 2.23
C LEU A 49 -4.22 -3.89 3.30
N GLY A 50 -3.03 -4.40 2.98
CA GLY A 50 -1.88 -4.37 3.89
C GLY A 50 -1.48 -2.94 4.29
N PHE A 51 -1.44 -2.02 3.32
CA PHE A 51 -1.19 -0.60 3.57
C PHE A 51 -2.26 0.02 4.48
N LEU A 52 -3.55 -0.21 4.20
CA LEU A 52 -4.66 0.32 4.99
C LEU A 52 -4.64 -0.22 6.43
N VAL A 53 -4.35 -1.51 6.62
CA VAL A 53 -4.19 -2.11 7.95
C VAL A 53 -3.02 -1.47 8.68
N GLY A 54 -1.84 -1.38 8.05
CA GLY A 54 -0.67 -0.74 8.65
C GLY A 54 -0.93 0.72 9.01
N TRP A 55 -1.61 1.46 8.14
CA TRP A 55 -2.02 2.84 8.37
C TRP A 55 -2.97 2.95 9.56
N LEU A 56 -3.98 2.09 9.65
CA LEU A 56 -4.93 2.05 10.76
C LEU A 56 -4.23 1.71 12.10
N VAL A 57 -3.27 0.79 12.09
CA VAL A 57 -2.46 0.47 13.28
C VAL A 57 -1.65 1.68 13.74
N LEU A 58 -1.02 2.41 12.82
CA LEU A 58 -0.29 3.64 13.15
C LEU A 58 -1.22 4.75 13.66
N TRP A 59 -2.41 4.87 13.06
CA TRP A 59 -3.39 5.88 13.44
C TRP A 59 -3.99 5.61 14.83
N THR A 60 -4.29 4.36 15.15
CA THR A 60 -4.82 3.94 16.46
C THR A 60 -3.72 3.85 17.53
N GLY A 61 -2.47 3.65 17.13
CA GLY A 61 -1.27 3.70 17.96
C GLY A 61 -0.93 5.12 18.41
N SER A 62 -1.78 5.72 19.25
CA SER A 62 -1.51 7.00 19.91
C SER A 62 -0.15 6.97 20.61
N GLY A 63 0.71 7.90 20.20
CA GLY A 63 2.06 8.03 20.68
C GLY A 63 2.14 8.12 22.20
N LYS A 64 2.80 7.16 22.82
CA LYS A 64 3.45 7.41 24.12
C LYS A 64 4.61 8.36 23.85
N LYS A 65 4.32 9.67 23.84
CA LYS A 65 5.36 10.68 24.07
C LYS A 65 6.06 10.26 25.36
N LYS A 66 7.31 9.81 25.25
CA LYS A 66 8.19 9.70 26.40
C LYS A 66 8.28 11.12 26.95
N GLU A 67 7.53 11.38 28.00
CA GLU A 67 7.69 12.58 28.82
C GLU A 67 9.16 12.60 29.20
N LYS A 68 9.92 13.56 28.64
CA LYS A 68 11.30 13.77 29.07
C LYS A 68 11.20 14.12 30.54
N ALA A 69 11.55 13.18 31.41
CA ALA A 69 11.64 13.42 32.83
C ALA A 69 12.55 14.63 33.02
N SER A 70 11.96 15.77 33.39
CA SER A 70 12.70 16.95 33.79
C SER A 70 13.61 16.54 34.94
N PRO A 71 14.92 16.84 34.89
CA PRO A 71 15.79 16.50 36.01
C PRO A 71 15.26 17.17 37.28
N PRO A 72 15.30 16.48 38.43
CA PRO A 72 14.78 17.01 39.69
C PRO A 72 15.46 18.36 40.00
N PRO A 73 14.73 19.30 40.62
CA PRO A 73 15.30 20.61 40.92
C PRO A 73 16.53 20.41 41.79
N ALA A 74 17.67 20.93 41.33
CA ALA A 74 18.90 20.92 42.09
C ALA A 74 18.61 21.55 43.46
N SER A 75 18.71 20.72 44.51
CA SER A 75 18.56 21.17 45.89
C SER A 75 19.57 22.29 46.12
N ARG A 76 19.08 23.52 46.19
CA ARG A 76 19.87 24.68 46.53
C ARG A 76 20.16 24.58 48.03
N ILE A 77 21.33 24.03 48.37
CA ILE A 77 21.97 24.11 49.69
C ILE A 77 23.20 24.98 49.52
#